data_AF-A0A7V3VSI2-F1
#
_entry.id   AF-A0A7V3VSI2-F1
#
_cell.length_a   1.000
_cell.length_b   1.000
_cell.length_c   1.000
_cell.angle_alpha   90.00
_cell.angle_beta   90.00
_cell.angle_gamma   90.00
#
_symmetry.space_group_name_H-M   'P 1'
#
loop_
_entity.id
_entity.type
_entity.pdbx_description
1 polymer ?
#
loop_
_entity_poly.entity_id
_entity_poly.type
_entity_poly.pdbx_seq_one_letter_code
_entity_poly.pdbx_strand_id
1 'polypeptide(L)'
;MDGRVNIGLAVTVIILTIFSFFVSMTFMIPVAYSMINSQAYGNGIETFSYYFSGFSYYYFVTIVLGMIIAILEIILFKQWMNVLNRNILNTQRMLSNVRTEDISVKSEIETASVELRNEMIPNWAFWGFIISYLAMLGLSFLGSMVLLFGLISFIFFLIYLHQIFTTSHDLYKIKARVYSYLKNMKGLPSVEEVTSVPRRNIFLVVLLTIITIGIYWFYLIVKLSVEINEYVKSDELARIKLT
;
A
#
# COMPACT_ATOMS: atom_id res chain seq x y z
N MET A 1 -8.87 5.52 -14.73
CA MET A 1 -8.64 4.50 -13.69
C MET A 1 -9.93 4.31 -12.91
N ASP A 2 -10.43 3.08 -12.91
CA ASP A 2 -11.61 2.68 -12.14
C ASP A 2 -11.45 3.07 -10.67
N GLY A 3 -12.54 3.43 -10.00
CA GLY A 3 -12.53 3.84 -8.58
C GLY A 3 -12.22 2.70 -7.60
N ARG A 4 -11.38 1.74 -8.01
CA ARG A 4 -11.09 0.46 -7.36
C ARG A 4 -9.59 0.20 -7.38
N VAL A 5 -9.13 -0.55 -6.39
CA VAL A 5 -7.78 -1.10 -6.33
C VAL A 5 -7.73 -2.34 -7.22
N ASN A 6 -6.68 -2.48 -8.05
CA ASN A 6 -6.51 -3.66 -8.89
C ASN A 6 -5.96 -4.83 -8.06
N ILE A 7 -6.84 -5.75 -7.67
CA ILE A 7 -6.47 -6.95 -6.89
C ILE A 7 -5.57 -7.88 -7.72
N GLY A 8 -5.76 -7.95 -9.04
CA GLY A 8 -4.89 -8.73 -9.94
C GLY A 8 -3.45 -8.20 -9.96
N LEU A 9 -3.27 -6.88 -9.85
CA LEU A 9 -1.95 -6.26 -9.69
C LEU A 9 -1.31 -6.67 -8.35
N ALA A 10 -2.07 -6.62 -7.25
CA ALA A 10 -1.62 -7.05 -5.93
C ALA A 10 -1.12 -8.52 -5.92
N VAL A 11 -1.87 -9.42 -6.56
CA VAL A 11 -1.48 -10.84 -6.68
C VAL A 11 -0.25 -10.99 -7.59
N THR A 12 -0.21 -10.26 -8.72
CA THR A 12 0.93 -10.27 -9.64
C THR A 12 2.22 -9.83 -8.94
N VAL A 13 2.17 -8.76 -8.15
CA VAL A 13 3.30 -8.30 -7.33
C VAL A 13 3.84 -9.43 -6.45
N ILE A 14 2.96 -10.12 -5.73
CA ILE A 14 3.37 -11.20 -4.83
C ILE A 14 4.02 -12.36 -5.60
N ILE A 15 3.41 -12.79 -6.70
CA ILE A 15 3.95 -13.86 -7.54
C ILE A 15 5.33 -13.48 -8.06
N LEU A 16 5.50 -12.25 -8.58
CA LEU A 16 6.78 -11.77 -9.07
C LEU A 16 7.82 -11.66 -7.96
N THR A 17 7.45 -11.20 -6.76
CA THR A 17 8.35 -11.14 -5.61
C THR A 17 8.83 -12.52 -5.18
N ILE A 18 7.92 -13.51 -5.10
CA ILE A 18 8.27 -14.90 -4.78
C ILE A 18 9.16 -15.49 -5.88
N PHE A 19 8.81 -15.28 -7.15
CA PHE A 19 9.61 -15.74 -8.28
C PHE A 19 11.02 -15.12 -8.27
N SER A 20 11.12 -13.80 -8.07
CA SER A 20 12.39 -13.07 -7.96
C SER A 20 13.24 -13.56 -6.79
N PHE A 21 12.61 -13.92 -5.66
CA PHE A 21 13.31 -14.54 -4.53
C PHE A 21 13.88 -15.92 -4.88
N PHE A 22 13.14 -16.80 -5.56
CA PHE A 22 13.68 -18.09 -5.98
C PHE A 22 14.79 -17.94 -7.02
N VAL A 23 14.59 -17.05 -7.98
CA VAL A 23 15.60 -16.67 -8.99
C VAL A 23 16.88 -16.22 -8.27
N SER A 24 16.81 -15.29 -7.32
CA SER A 24 18.00 -14.84 -6.57
C SER A 24 18.66 -15.95 -5.73
N MET A 25 17.87 -16.83 -5.10
CA MET A 25 18.39 -17.96 -4.32
C MET A 25 19.13 -18.99 -5.17
N THR A 26 18.65 -19.28 -6.38
CA THR A 26 19.36 -20.17 -7.31
C THR A 26 20.76 -19.65 -7.69
N PHE A 27 21.01 -18.35 -7.53
CA PHE A 27 22.31 -17.72 -7.81
C PHE A 27 23.17 -17.54 -6.56
N MET A 28 22.60 -17.13 -5.43
CA MET A 28 23.38 -16.87 -4.21
C MET A 28 23.99 -18.15 -3.64
N ILE A 29 23.32 -19.31 -3.75
CA ILE A 29 23.81 -20.57 -3.19
C ILE A 29 25.11 -21.05 -3.87
N PRO A 30 25.19 -21.16 -5.21
CA PRO A 30 26.45 -21.52 -5.89
C PRO A 30 27.57 -20.51 -5.66
N VAL A 31 27.26 -19.21 -5.63
CA VAL A 31 28.26 -18.14 -5.39
C VAL A 31 28.82 -18.23 -3.98
N ALA A 32 27.96 -18.36 -2.97
CA ALA A 32 28.40 -18.54 -1.59
C ALA A 32 29.25 -19.81 -1.44
N TYR A 33 28.83 -20.91 -2.07
CA TYR A 33 29.59 -22.16 -2.08
C TYR A 33 30.95 -22.03 -2.78
N SER A 34 31.02 -21.36 -3.93
CA SER A 34 32.28 -21.12 -4.64
C SER A 34 33.20 -20.19 -3.87
N MET A 35 32.67 -19.17 -3.18
CA MET A 35 33.47 -18.27 -2.35
C MET A 35 34.08 -19.03 -1.17
N ILE A 36 33.30 -19.87 -0.48
CA ILE A 36 33.79 -20.72 0.62
C ILE A 36 34.89 -21.69 0.13
N ASN A 37 34.67 -22.36 -1.00
CA ASN A 37 35.64 -23.31 -1.54
C ASN A 37 36.89 -22.63 -2.11
N SER A 38 36.75 -21.45 -2.71
CA SER A 38 37.90 -20.68 -3.22
C SER A 38 38.84 -20.22 -2.11
N GLN A 39 38.28 -19.87 -0.94
CA GLN A 39 39.05 -19.57 0.27
C GLN A 39 39.69 -20.82 0.88
N ALA A 40 39.03 -21.97 0.80
CA ALA A 40 39.51 -23.23 1.38
C ALA A 40 40.61 -23.93 0.56
N TYR A 41 40.58 -23.85 -0.77
CA TYR A 41 41.40 -24.71 -1.65
C TYR A 41 42.42 -23.98 -2.55
N GLY A 42 42.57 -22.66 -2.44
CA GLY A 42 43.63 -21.90 -3.11
C GLY A 42 43.51 -21.73 -4.64
N ASN A 43 42.60 -22.45 -5.31
CA ASN A 43 42.31 -22.32 -6.75
C ASN A 43 41.30 -21.20 -7.06
N GLY A 44 41.55 -20.03 -6.49
CA GLY A 44 40.54 -18.97 -6.39
C GLY A 44 40.19 -18.25 -7.70
N ILE A 45 41.10 -18.15 -8.66
CA ILE A 45 40.96 -17.19 -9.78
C ILE A 45 40.15 -17.78 -10.96
N GLU A 46 40.42 -19.02 -11.37
CA GLU A 46 39.73 -19.65 -12.50
C GLU A 46 38.29 -20.05 -12.17
N THR A 47 38.09 -20.61 -10.97
CA THR A 47 36.77 -20.97 -10.44
C THR A 47 35.90 -19.71 -10.31
N PHE A 48 36.45 -18.62 -9.76
CA PHE A 48 35.74 -17.35 -9.60
C PHE A 48 35.38 -16.73 -10.96
N SER A 49 36.30 -16.71 -11.93
CA SER A 49 36.08 -16.18 -13.29
C SER A 49 34.93 -16.86 -14.04
N TYR A 50 34.84 -18.20 -13.99
CA TYR A 50 33.76 -18.95 -14.64
C TYR A 50 32.39 -18.62 -14.04
N TYR A 51 32.28 -18.58 -12.70
CA TYR A 51 31.05 -18.17 -12.03
C TYR A 51 30.71 -16.68 -12.27
N PHE A 52 31.71 -15.80 -12.40
CA PHE A 52 31.52 -14.36 -12.64
C PHE A 52 30.96 -14.02 -14.03
N SER A 53 31.23 -14.85 -15.05
CA SER A 53 30.73 -14.61 -16.41
C SER A 53 29.22 -14.84 -16.53
N GLY A 54 28.71 -15.97 -16.01
CA GLY A 54 27.28 -16.24 -15.87
C GLY A 54 26.58 -15.31 -14.86
N PHE A 55 27.32 -14.85 -13.84
CA PHE A 55 26.83 -13.93 -12.82
C PHE A 55 26.31 -12.60 -13.40
N SER A 56 26.96 -12.05 -14.42
CA SER A 56 26.57 -10.77 -15.02
C SER A 56 25.15 -10.78 -15.60
N TYR A 57 24.75 -11.86 -16.27
CA TYR A 57 23.42 -12.01 -16.88
C TYR A 57 22.32 -12.19 -15.82
N TYR A 58 22.52 -13.08 -14.85
CA TYR A 58 21.51 -13.36 -13.82
C TYR A 58 21.33 -12.21 -12.82
N TYR A 59 22.43 -11.51 -12.51
CA TYR A 59 22.38 -10.28 -11.72
C TYR A 59 21.57 -9.19 -12.44
N PHE A 60 21.78 -9.04 -13.74
CA PHE A 60 20.98 -8.13 -14.57
C PHE A 60 19.49 -8.50 -14.56
N VAL A 61 19.15 -9.79 -14.75
CA VAL A 61 17.75 -10.26 -14.67
C VAL A 61 17.12 -9.95 -13.31
N THR A 62 17.85 -10.18 -12.22
CA THR A 62 17.37 -9.92 -10.85
C THR A 62 17.09 -8.43 -10.63
N ILE A 63 17.98 -7.56 -11.12
CA ILE A 63 17.78 -6.10 -11.05
C ILE A 63 16.53 -5.68 -11.85
N VAL A 64 16.40 -6.17 -13.09
CA VAL A 64 15.25 -5.84 -13.94
C VAL A 64 13.94 -6.30 -13.31
N LEU A 65 13.88 -7.54 -12.80
CA LEU A 65 12.71 -8.04 -12.08
C LEU A 65 12.42 -7.21 -10.83
N GLY A 66 13.45 -6.87 -10.04
CA GLY A 66 13.31 -6.02 -8.85
C GLY A 66 12.73 -4.64 -9.17
N MET A 67 13.17 -4.01 -10.27
CA MET A 67 12.62 -2.74 -10.73
C MET A 67 11.15 -2.86 -11.17
N ILE A 68 10.80 -3.93 -11.90
CA ILE A 68 9.41 -4.18 -12.31
C ILE A 68 8.52 -4.34 -11.07
N ILE A 69 8.94 -5.17 -10.10
CA ILE A 69 8.21 -5.38 -8.85
C ILE A 69 8.00 -4.05 -8.12
N ALA A 70 9.07 -3.27 -7.92
CA ALA A 70 9.01 -1.98 -7.24
C ALA A 70 8.04 -1.00 -7.93
N ILE A 71 8.04 -0.94 -9.26
CA ILE A 71 7.11 -0.09 -10.02
C ILE A 71 5.66 -0.54 -9.79
N LEU A 72 5.38 -1.84 -9.85
CA LEU A 72 4.03 -2.39 -9.66
C LEU A 72 3.54 -2.15 -8.22
N GLU A 73 4.40 -2.31 -7.21
CA GLU A 73 4.11 -1.97 -5.81
C GLU A 73 3.79 -0.49 -5.62
N ILE A 74 4.60 0.39 -6.21
CA ILE A 74 4.37 1.85 -6.15
C ILE A 74 3.01 2.20 -6.76
N ILE A 75 2.66 1.60 -7.90
CA ILE A 75 1.35 1.79 -8.53
C ILE A 75 0.23 1.33 -7.59
N LEU A 76 0.38 0.17 -6.96
CA LEU A 76 -0.62 -0.38 -6.04
C LEU A 76 -0.82 0.52 -4.81
N PHE A 77 0.26 0.99 -4.19
CA PHE A 77 0.16 1.94 -3.07
C PHE A 77 -0.49 3.26 -3.51
N LYS A 78 -0.16 3.74 -4.70
CA LYS A 78 -0.84 4.93 -5.23
C LYS A 78 -2.34 4.69 -5.42
N GLN A 79 -2.75 3.49 -5.85
CA GLN A 79 -4.16 3.13 -5.96
C GLN A 79 -4.88 3.14 -4.61
N TRP A 80 -4.30 2.60 -3.53
CA TRP A 80 -4.91 2.65 -2.19
C TRP A 80 -5.27 4.07 -1.78
N MET A 81 -4.30 4.98 -1.87
CA MET A 81 -4.50 6.38 -1.53
C MET A 81 -5.54 7.05 -2.43
N ASN A 82 -5.43 6.87 -3.75
CA ASN A 82 -6.32 7.52 -4.70
C ASN A 82 -7.77 7.06 -4.56
N VAL A 83 -7.99 5.76 -4.30
CA VAL A 83 -9.33 5.19 -4.13
C VAL A 83 -9.99 5.75 -2.87
N LEU A 84 -9.28 5.79 -1.73
CA LEU A 84 -9.80 6.36 -0.49
C LEU A 84 -10.07 7.86 -0.63
N ASN A 85 -9.12 8.64 -1.17
CA ASN A 85 -9.30 10.09 -1.37
C ASN A 85 -10.44 10.40 -2.36
N ARG A 86 -10.60 9.62 -3.42
CA ARG A 86 -11.73 9.80 -4.35
C ARG A 86 -13.06 9.45 -3.68
N ASN A 87 -13.07 8.42 -2.83
CA ASN A 87 -14.23 8.01 -2.08
C ASN A 87 -14.68 9.07 -1.05
N ILE A 88 -13.73 9.77 -0.41
CA ILE A 88 -13.97 10.98 0.39
C ILE A 88 -14.66 12.05 -0.44
N LEU A 89 -14.06 12.43 -1.58
CA LEU A 89 -14.59 13.49 -2.44
C LEU A 89 -15.98 13.17 -2.97
N ASN A 90 -16.23 11.91 -3.33
CA ASN A 90 -17.55 11.46 -3.78
C ASN A 90 -18.60 11.59 -2.66
N THR A 91 -18.25 11.25 -1.43
CA THR A 91 -19.16 11.43 -0.30
C THR A 91 -19.39 12.91 0.01
N GLN A 92 -18.37 13.76 -0.01
CA GLN A 92 -18.54 15.20 0.17
C GLN A 92 -19.49 15.81 -0.88
N ARG A 93 -19.34 15.42 -2.15
CA ARG A 93 -20.25 15.84 -3.23
C ARG A 93 -21.69 15.38 -3.01
N MET A 94 -21.88 14.15 -2.55
CA MET A 94 -23.20 13.63 -2.22
C MET A 94 -23.82 14.41 -1.05
N LEU A 95 -23.05 14.67 0.00
CA LEU A 95 -23.51 15.45 1.16
C LEU A 95 -23.87 16.90 0.78
N SER A 96 -23.11 17.55 -0.11
CA SER A 96 -23.44 18.91 -0.58
C SER A 96 -24.74 18.98 -1.39
N ASN A 97 -25.23 17.85 -1.92
CA ASN A 97 -26.47 17.79 -2.68
C ASN A 97 -27.70 17.52 -1.81
N VAL A 98 -27.51 17.09 -0.55
CA VAL A 98 -28.63 16.87 0.38
C VAL A 98 -29.26 18.21 0.73
N ARG A 99 -30.51 18.42 0.32
CA ARG A 99 -31.29 19.60 0.68
C ARG A 99 -32.14 19.27 1.91
N THR A 100 -31.91 20.01 2.99
CA THR A 100 -32.64 19.88 4.25
C THR A 100 -32.92 21.24 4.86
N GLU A 101 -34.11 21.42 5.42
CA GLU A 101 -34.46 22.57 6.25
C GLU A 101 -34.11 22.34 7.74
N ASP A 102 -33.79 21.08 8.11
CA ASP A 102 -33.39 20.73 9.47
C ASP A 102 -31.95 21.20 9.74
N ILE A 103 -31.84 22.20 10.63
CA ILE A 103 -30.57 22.82 11.06
C ILE A 103 -29.63 21.79 11.69
N SER A 104 -30.15 20.80 12.42
CA SER A 104 -29.33 19.76 13.05
C SER A 104 -28.67 18.88 11.99
N VAL A 105 -29.43 18.46 10.97
CA VAL A 105 -28.89 17.65 9.85
C VAL A 105 -27.89 18.46 9.04
N LYS A 106 -28.17 19.74 8.79
CA LYS A 106 -27.24 20.63 8.09
C LYS A 106 -25.91 20.76 8.84
N SER A 107 -25.96 20.97 10.15
CA SER A 107 -24.76 21.07 10.99
C SER A 107 -23.95 19.76 11.00
N GLU A 108 -24.62 18.62 11.05
CA GLU A 108 -23.97 17.30 11.00
C GLU A 108 -23.30 17.07 9.63
N ILE A 109 -23.96 17.44 8.53
CA ILE A 109 -23.39 17.38 7.17
C ILE A 109 -22.14 18.25 7.05
N GLU A 110 -22.19 19.49 7.56
CA GLU A 110 -21.04 20.40 7.55
C GLU A 110 -19.87 19.84 8.37
N THR A 111 -20.16 19.34 9.58
CA THR A 111 -19.17 18.73 10.47
C THR A 111 -18.50 17.53 9.81
N ALA A 112 -19.29 16.60 9.27
CA ALA A 112 -18.78 15.43 8.59
C ALA A 112 -18.00 15.79 7.32
N SER A 113 -18.40 16.82 6.58
CA SER A 113 -17.66 17.29 5.40
C SER A 113 -16.27 17.81 5.78
N VAL A 114 -16.15 18.52 6.91
CA VAL A 114 -14.86 18.97 7.45
C VAL A 114 -14.02 17.79 7.92
N GLU A 115 -14.59 16.85 8.68
CA GLU A 115 -13.89 15.64 9.13
C GLU A 115 -13.38 14.81 7.94
N LEU A 116 -14.23 14.57 6.93
CA LEU A 116 -13.88 13.88 5.68
C LEU A 116 -12.70 14.56 4.96
N ARG A 117 -12.66 15.89 4.93
CA ARG A 117 -11.54 16.63 4.33
C ARG A 117 -10.24 16.44 5.10
N ASN A 118 -10.32 16.42 6.43
CA ASN A 118 -9.15 16.25 7.30
C ASN A 118 -8.59 14.81 7.22
N GLU A 119 -9.44 13.84 6.89
CA GLU A 119 -9.05 12.44 6.67
C GLU A 119 -8.41 12.18 5.29
N MET A 120 -8.31 13.18 4.41
CA MET A 120 -7.65 13.00 3.11
C MET A 120 -6.17 12.65 3.31
N ILE A 121 -5.75 11.55 2.70
CA ILE A 121 -4.37 11.07 2.80
C ILE A 121 -3.46 12.04 2.01
N PRO A 122 -2.50 12.68 2.68
CA PRO A 122 -1.61 13.63 2.02
C PRO A 122 -0.55 12.91 1.17
N ASN A 123 -0.18 13.49 0.03
CA ASN A 123 0.77 12.87 -0.90
C ASN A 123 2.23 12.87 -0.39
N TRP A 124 2.58 13.70 0.60
CA TRP A 124 3.98 13.90 0.98
C TRP A 124 4.63 12.63 1.55
N ALA A 125 3.89 11.82 2.32
CA ALA A 125 4.45 10.61 2.91
C ALA A 125 4.79 9.58 1.82
N PHE A 126 3.88 9.44 0.85
CA PHE A 126 4.08 8.60 -0.34
C PHE A 126 5.28 9.06 -1.17
N TRP A 127 5.38 10.37 -1.47
CA TRP A 127 6.52 10.88 -2.26
C TRP A 127 7.83 10.85 -1.48
N GLY A 128 7.79 11.11 -0.17
CA GLY A 128 8.95 10.97 0.71
C GLY A 128 9.51 9.55 0.67
N PHE A 129 8.64 8.54 0.74
CA PHE A 129 9.00 7.12 0.57
C PHE A 129 9.68 6.87 -0.79
N ILE A 130 9.06 7.30 -1.89
CA ILE A 130 9.59 7.04 -3.24
C ILE A 130 10.92 7.74 -3.47
N ILE A 131 11.01 9.04 -3.16
CA ILE A 131 12.21 9.83 -3.43
C ILE A 131 13.40 9.28 -2.63
N SER A 132 13.19 8.93 -1.35
CA SER A 132 14.23 8.31 -0.54
C SER A 132 14.59 6.90 -0.99
N TYR A 133 13.61 6.09 -1.44
CA TYR A 133 13.89 4.78 -2.03
C TYR A 133 14.74 4.89 -3.30
N LEU A 134 14.40 5.81 -4.19
CA LEU A 134 15.18 6.08 -5.40
C LEU A 134 16.56 6.65 -5.09
N ALA A 135 16.68 7.51 -4.08
CA ALA A 135 17.97 8.02 -3.61
C ALA A 135 18.84 6.89 -3.02
N MET A 136 18.25 5.95 -2.27
CA MET A 136 18.94 4.76 -1.77
C MET A 136 19.53 3.94 -2.93
N LEU A 137 18.75 3.70 -3.99
CA LEU A 137 19.21 2.97 -5.17
C LEU A 137 20.28 3.74 -5.95
N GLY A 138 20.04 5.03 -6.22
CA GLY A 138 20.91 5.88 -7.03
C GLY A 138 22.25 6.20 -6.36
N LEU A 139 22.29 6.29 -5.03
CA LEU A 139 23.49 6.58 -4.24
C LEU A 139 24.10 5.32 -3.61
N SER A 140 23.72 4.13 -4.10
CA SER A 140 24.16 2.86 -3.53
C SER A 140 25.67 2.63 -3.56
N PHE A 141 26.38 3.28 -4.48
CA PHE A 141 27.84 3.26 -4.57
C PHE A 141 28.54 3.97 -3.39
N LEU A 142 27.84 4.85 -2.67
CA LEU A 142 28.31 5.57 -1.49
C LEU A 142 27.91 4.84 -0.20
N GLY A 143 28.19 3.53 -0.09
CA GLY A 143 27.79 2.59 0.96
C GLY A 143 27.01 3.08 2.20
N SER A 144 27.52 4.07 2.96
CA SER A 144 26.83 4.67 4.11
C SER A 144 25.48 5.34 3.78
N MET A 145 25.32 5.86 2.56
CA MET A 145 24.09 6.48 2.07
C MET A 145 22.95 5.48 1.91
N VAL A 146 23.25 4.20 1.65
CA VAL A 146 22.23 3.13 1.54
C VAL A 146 21.48 2.98 2.86
N LEU A 147 22.19 2.95 3.99
CA LEU A 147 21.56 2.81 5.31
C LEU A 147 20.72 4.04 5.66
N LEU A 148 21.25 5.24 5.40
CA LEU A 148 20.56 6.50 5.70
C LEU A 148 19.26 6.62 4.89
N PHE A 149 19.33 6.52 3.56
CA PHE A 149 18.15 6.66 2.71
C PHE A 149 17.20 5.47 2.82
N GLY A 150 17.71 4.26 3.11
CA GLY A 150 16.88 3.10 3.44
C GLY A 150 16.06 3.31 4.70
N LEU A 151 16.67 3.84 5.77
CA LEU A 151 15.95 4.17 7.01
C LEU A 151 14.91 5.27 6.79
N ILE A 152 15.28 6.34 6.07
CA ILE A 152 14.35 7.44 5.74
C ILE A 152 13.16 6.90 4.93
N SER A 153 13.42 6.08 3.91
CA SER A 153 12.38 5.45 3.09
C SER A 153 11.45 4.59 3.92
N PHE A 154 12.01 3.78 4.82
CA PHE A 154 11.23 2.98 5.75
C PHE A 154 10.34 3.82 6.68
N ILE A 155 10.86 4.93 7.23
CA ILE A 155 10.07 5.83 8.08
C ILE A 155 8.90 6.43 7.31
N PHE A 156 9.13 6.99 6.12
CA PHE A 156 8.05 7.55 5.30
C PHE A 156 7.03 6.50 4.89
N PHE A 157 7.48 5.28 4.61
CA PHE A 157 6.61 4.16 4.30
C PHE A 157 5.70 3.78 5.49
N LEU A 158 6.23 3.75 6.71
CA LEU A 158 5.43 3.50 7.92
C LEU A 158 4.41 4.61 8.16
N ILE A 159 4.79 5.87 7.96
CA ILE A 159 3.88 7.01 8.07
C ILE A 159 2.76 6.88 7.03
N TYR A 160 3.11 6.58 5.79
CA TYR A 160 2.14 6.36 4.72
C TYR A 160 1.16 5.22 5.06
N LEU A 161 1.66 4.06 5.50
CA LEU A 161 0.80 2.94 5.89
C LEU A 161 -0.10 3.27 7.07
N HIS A 162 0.43 3.98 8.06
CA HIS A 162 -0.36 4.45 9.19
C HIS A 162 -1.53 5.32 8.72
N GLN A 163 -1.30 6.24 7.79
CA GLN A 163 -2.35 7.06 7.19
C GLN A 163 -3.39 6.21 6.45
N ILE A 164 -2.97 5.24 5.63
CA ILE A 164 -3.90 4.32 4.95
C ILE A 164 -4.79 3.59 5.96
N PHE A 165 -4.22 3.03 7.02
CA PHE A 165 -4.98 2.29 8.02
C PHE A 165 -5.95 3.17 8.79
N THR A 166 -5.48 4.33 9.26
CA THR A 166 -6.30 5.28 10.03
C THR A 166 -7.45 5.81 9.17
N THR A 167 -7.16 6.35 7.99
CA THR A 167 -8.18 6.87 7.07
C THR A 167 -9.19 5.78 6.70
N SER A 168 -8.76 4.57 6.36
CA SER A 168 -9.70 3.50 5.99
C SER A 168 -10.71 3.17 7.09
N HIS A 169 -10.29 3.25 8.35
CA HIS A 169 -11.13 2.97 9.51
C HIS A 169 -12.01 4.16 9.90
N ASP A 170 -11.45 5.37 9.90
CA ASP A 170 -12.18 6.57 10.35
C ASP A 170 -13.20 7.03 9.30
N LEU A 171 -12.93 6.82 8.01
CA LEU A 171 -13.94 7.01 6.97
C LEU A 171 -15.17 6.13 7.16
N TYR A 172 -15.00 4.89 7.61
CA TYR A 172 -16.15 4.05 7.95
C TYR A 172 -16.98 4.68 9.07
N LYS A 173 -16.35 5.16 10.16
CA LYS A 173 -17.07 5.77 11.29
C LYS A 173 -17.83 7.02 10.90
N ILE A 174 -17.16 7.96 10.21
CA ILE A 174 -17.75 9.23 9.81
C ILE A 174 -18.98 8.95 8.93
N LYS A 175 -18.84 8.06 7.95
CA LYS A 175 -19.94 7.76 7.03
C LYS A 175 -21.06 6.97 7.67
N ALA A 176 -20.76 5.99 8.52
CA ALA A 176 -21.79 5.26 9.26
C ALA A 176 -22.62 6.22 10.12
N ARG A 177 -21.97 7.18 10.79
CA ARG A 177 -22.65 8.23 11.57
C ARG A 177 -23.56 9.06 10.67
N VAL A 178 -23.04 9.64 9.59
CA VAL A 178 -23.85 10.50 8.70
C VAL A 178 -25.00 9.73 8.03
N TYR A 179 -24.74 8.50 7.56
CA TYR A 179 -25.76 7.67 6.95
C TYR A 179 -26.87 7.26 7.93
N SER A 180 -26.54 7.09 9.21
CA SER A 180 -27.56 6.88 10.24
C SER A 180 -28.46 8.11 10.43
N TYR A 181 -27.89 9.32 10.42
CA TYR A 181 -28.67 10.57 10.48
C TYR A 181 -29.56 10.74 9.25
N LEU A 182 -29.02 10.49 8.05
CA LEU A 182 -29.79 10.59 6.80
C LEU A 182 -30.89 9.54 6.71
N LYS A 183 -30.67 8.31 7.20
CA LYS A 183 -31.69 7.25 7.25
C LYS A 183 -32.89 7.65 8.13
N ASN A 184 -32.66 8.42 9.19
CA ASN A 184 -33.71 8.88 10.09
C ASN A 184 -34.51 10.07 9.52
N MET A 185 -34.11 10.61 8.37
CA MET A 185 -34.78 11.73 7.72
C MET A 185 -35.98 11.25 6.88
N LYS A 186 -37.14 11.88 7.06
CA LYS A 186 -38.35 11.55 6.27
C LYS A 186 -38.11 11.84 4.78
N GLY A 187 -38.41 10.85 3.93
CA GLY A 187 -38.34 11.00 2.48
C GLY A 187 -37.04 10.52 1.84
N LEU A 188 -36.03 10.13 2.63
CA LEU A 188 -34.83 9.45 2.11
C LEU A 188 -34.98 7.92 2.19
N PRO A 189 -34.47 7.18 1.19
CA PRO A 189 -34.49 5.72 1.22
C PRO A 189 -33.57 5.17 2.30
N SER A 190 -33.88 3.96 2.78
CA SER A 190 -33.08 3.31 3.82
C SER A 190 -31.65 3.05 3.31
N VAL A 191 -30.69 3.69 3.97
CA VAL A 191 -29.27 3.48 3.69
C VAL A 191 -28.84 2.13 4.27
N GLU A 192 -28.16 1.32 3.46
CA GLU A 192 -27.54 0.07 3.91
C GLU A 192 -26.30 0.36 4.76
N GLU A 193 -26.01 -0.54 5.70
CA GLU A 193 -24.80 -0.43 6.51
C GLU A 193 -23.56 -0.56 5.63
N VAL A 194 -22.60 0.34 5.87
CA VAL A 194 -21.33 0.31 5.15
C VAL A 194 -20.44 -0.77 5.74
N THR A 195 -19.80 -1.59 4.91
CA THR A 195 -18.87 -2.62 5.42
C THR A 195 -17.71 -1.97 6.17
N SER A 196 -17.45 -2.40 7.41
CA SER A 196 -16.36 -1.84 8.21
C SER A 196 -14.98 -2.28 7.70
N VAL A 197 -14.00 -1.37 7.71
CA VAL A 197 -12.59 -1.72 7.54
C VAL A 197 -11.96 -1.92 8.92
N PRO A 198 -11.37 -3.10 9.21
CA PRO A 198 -10.70 -3.37 10.49
C PRO A 198 -9.57 -2.38 10.76
N ARG A 199 -9.52 -1.84 11.99
CA ARG A 199 -8.41 -1.01 12.44
C ARG A 199 -7.16 -1.86 12.57
N ARG A 200 -6.07 -1.42 11.95
CA ARG A 200 -4.77 -2.08 12.03
C ARG A 200 -3.79 -1.24 12.82
N ASN A 201 -3.01 -1.89 13.68
CA ASN A 201 -1.90 -1.26 14.38
C ASN A 201 -0.62 -1.47 13.55
N ILE A 202 0.02 -0.37 13.15
CA ILE A 202 1.24 -0.39 12.33
C ILE A 202 2.39 -1.16 13.02
N PHE A 203 2.53 -1.04 14.34
CA PHE A 203 3.56 -1.76 15.08
C PHE A 203 3.34 -3.28 15.01
N LEU A 204 2.08 -3.72 15.17
CA LEU A 204 1.74 -5.13 15.09
C LEU A 204 1.93 -5.67 13.66
N VAL A 205 1.62 -4.87 12.64
CA VAL A 205 1.89 -5.21 11.23
C VAL A 205 3.38 -5.40 10.99
N VAL A 206 4.23 -4.49 11.47
CA VAL A 206 5.69 -4.59 11.35
C VAL A 206 6.21 -5.82 12.09
N LEU A 207 5.77 -6.02 13.33
CA LEU A 207 6.17 -7.16 14.16
C LEU A 207 5.82 -8.50 13.49
N LEU A 208 4.58 -8.65 13.00
CA LEU A 208 4.15 -9.85 12.28
C LEU A 208 4.92 -10.03 10.99
N THR A 209 5.21 -8.95 10.26
CA THR A 209 6.03 -9.00 9.04
C THR A 209 7.43 -9.53 9.34
N ILE A 210 8.06 -9.10 10.43
CA ILE A 210 9.39 -9.57 10.84
C ILE A 210 9.33 -11.05 11.27
N ILE A 211 8.42 -11.40 12.18
CA ILE A 211 8.31 -12.78 12.72
C ILE A 211 8.00 -13.79 11.62
N THR A 212 7.24 -13.38 10.59
CA THR A 212 6.87 -14.24 9.46
C THR A 212 7.78 -14.10 8.24
N ILE A 213 8.92 -13.42 8.37
CA ILE A 213 9.90 -13.25 7.28
C ILE A 213 9.23 -12.68 6.00
N GLY A 214 8.37 -11.69 6.17
CA GLY A 214 7.69 -11.02 5.06
C GLY A 214 6.39 -11.68 4.60
N ILE A 215 6.03 -12.89 5.03
CA ILE A 215 4.80 -13.56 4.55
C ILE A 215 3.54 -12.77 4.93
N TYR A 216 3.49 -12.19 6.13
CA TYR A 216 2.37 -11.37 6.55
C TYR A 216 2.18 -10.13 5.65
N TRP A 217 3.26 -9.60 5.08
CA TRP A 217 3.19 -8.46 4.17
C TRP A 217 2.42 -8.81 2.89
N PHE A 218 2.66 -9.99 2.32
CA PHE A 218 1.91 -10.47 1.15
C PHE A 218 0.42 -10.64 1.44
N TYR A 219 0.09 -11.22 2.59
CA TYR A 219 -1.30 -11.32 3.05
C TYR A 219 -1.96 -9.94 3.14
N LEU A 220 -1.27 -8.98 3.77
CA LEU A 220 -1.79 -7.64 3.99
C LEU A 220 -2.07 -6.91 2.68
N ILE A 221 -1.16 -7.00 1.70
CA ILE A 221 -1.32 -6.35 0.39
C ILE A 221 -2.65 -6.76 -0.27
N VAL A 222 -2.94 -8.06 -0.34
CA VAL A 222 -4.17 -8.55 -0.97
C VAL A 222 -5.38 -8.21 -0.12
N LYS A 223 -5.31 -8.51 1.18
CA LYS A 223 -6.46 -8.36 2.08
C LYS A 223 -6.91 -6.91 2.17
N LEU A 224 -5.99 -5.95 2.31
CA LEU A 224 -6.31 -4.54 2.36
C LEU A 224 -6.90 -4.04 1.04
N SER A 225 -6.36 -4.49 -0.09
CA SER A 225 -6.90 -4.15 -1.42
C SER A 225 -8.36 -4.61 -1.59
N VAL A 226 -8.67 -5.81 -1.11
CA VAL A 226 -10.04 -6.37 -1.10
C VAL A 226 -10.95 -5.56 -0.19
N GLU A 227 -10.54 -5.31 1.07
CA GLU A 227 -11.35 -4.57 2.03
C GLU A 227 -11.65 -3.13 1.58
N ILE A 228 -10.67 -2.42 1.01
CA ILE A 228 -10.89 -1.08 0.44
C ILE A 228 -11.93 -1.17 -0.68
N ASN A 229 -11.86 -2.17 -1.55
CA ASN A 229 -12.83 -2.36 -2.61
C ASN A 229 -14.22 -2.72 -2.08
N GLU A 230 -14.34 -3.60 -1.11
CA GLU A 230 -15.62 -3.95 -0.48
C GLU A 230 -16.26 -2.71 0.17
N TYR A 231 -15.47 -1.95 0.93
CA TYR A 231 -15.87 -0.68 1.54
C TYR A 231 -16.40 0.31 0.50
N VAL A 232 -15.61 0.61 -0.54
CA VAL A 232 -16.03 1.56 -1.59
C VAL A 232 -17.26 1.06 -2.34
N LYS A 233 -17.49 -0.26 -2.42
CA LYS A 233 -18.65 -0.85 -3.11
C LYS A 233 -19.91 -0.68 -2.29
N SER A 234 -19.84 -1.05 -1.02
CA SER A 234 -20.93 -0.87 -0.07
C SER A 234 -21.33 0.61 0.03
N ASP A 235 -20.34 1.50 0.12
CA ASP A 235 -20.55 2.94 0.17
C ASP A 235 -21.11 3.54 -1.13
N GLU A 236 -20.72 3.01 -2.31
CA GLU A 236 -21.31 3.40 -3.58
C GLU A 236 -22.79 3.03 -3.68
N LEU A 237 -23.17 1.82 -3.26
CA LEU A 237 -24.55 1.37 -3.20
C LEU A 237 -25.38 2.23 -2.24
N ALA A 238 -24.82 2.58 -1.08
CA ALA A 238 -25.46 3.48 -0.12
C ALA A 238 -25.73 4.87 -0.72
N ARG A 239 -24.75 5.45 -1.42
CA ARG A 239 -24.91 6.77 -2.07
C ARG A 239 -25.93 6.77 -3.22
N ILE A 240 -25.96 5.72 -4.06
CA ILE A 240 -26.90 5.65 -5.20
C ILE A 240 -28.35 5.72 -4.71
N LYS A 241 -28.64 5.17 -3.53
CA LYS A 241 -29.98 5.30 -2.95
C LYS A 241 -30.28 6.75 -2.53
N LEU A 242 -29.28 7.47 -2.02
CA LEU A 242 -29.45 8.82 -1.45
C LEU A 242 -29.35 9.97 -2.49
N THR A 243 -29.05 9.68 -3.75
CA THR A 243 -28.88 10.68 -4.82
C THR A 243 -29.98 10.52 -5.86
#